data_AF-A0A7S2P1D4-F1
#
_entry.id   AF-A0A7S2P1D4-F1
#
_cell.length_a   1.000
_cell.length_b   1.000
_cell.length_c   1.000
_cell.angle_alpha   90.00
_cell.angle_beta   90.00
_cell.angle_gamma   90.00
#
_symmetry.space_group_name_H-M   'P 1'
#
loop_
_entity.id
_entity.type
_entity.pdbx_description
1 polymer ?
#
loop_
_entity_poly.entity_id
_entity_poly.type
_entity_poly.pdbx_seq_one_letter_code
_entity_poly.pdbx_strand_id
1 'polypeptide(L)'
;AADAADAAPDKANRIRNKVAEVKARIVQLEEKIVPLKASRKKITDRRDKSGKYIARAKDHIKTFKSDRKIDDEGIETALFSVFKDLYGVKLQAYHGGSLHGKDHQKIMSNADEIFTLFAEILKENAKKDCKLTHDEIEELCQKYSNLYILWDGAFSYASTINPSREDIAMYERFVTAAVHSHKELGMNVTPKVHLMWMHVKRQMEFPGGLGDKREDWVEHQHQITRKLRNQFRTTKDMEVRGDAMARLHHQQTNPEVQAYMERVDASTRRGPR
;
A
#
# COMPACT_ATOMS: atom_id res chain seq x y z
N ALA A 1 60.26 -68.71 -41.65
CA ALA A 1 60.82 -67.52 -40.96
C ALA A 1 61.11 -66.48 -42.01
N ALA A 2 60.42 -65.34 -41.91
CA ALA A 2 60.43 -64.11 -42.73
C ALA A 2 58.95 -63.70 -42.92
N ASP A 3 58.49 -62.49 -42.64
CA ASP A 3 59.09 -61.35 -41.97
C ASP A 3 57.89 -60.52 -41.49
N ALA A 4 57.78 -60.31 -40.18
CA ALA A 4 56.70 -59.54 -39.55
C ALA A 4 57.02 -58.03 -39.60
N ALA A 5 57.39 -57.54 -40.78
CA ALA A 5 57.89 -56.19 -41.00
C ALA A 5 56.90 -55.37 -41.84
N ASP A 6 55.70 -55.07 -41.31
CA ASP A 6 54.89 -54.00 -41.92
C ASP A 6 53.84 -53.29 -41.03
N ALA A 7 53.77 -53.55 -39.72
CA ALA A 7 52.72 -52.94 -38.85
C ALA A 7 53.21 -51.80 -37.92
N ALA A 8 54.51 -51.50 -37.90
CA ALA A 8 55.12 -50.55 -36.96
C ALA A 8 54.97 -49.05 -37.31
N PRO A 9 55.06 -48.59 -38.58
CA PRO A 9 55.02 -47.16 -38.88
C PRO A 9 53.62 -46.55 -38.71
N ASP A 10 52.56 -47.35 -38.90
CA ASP A 10 51.16 -46.88 -38.84
C ASP A 10 50.72 -46.56 -37.40
N LYS A 11 51.09 -47.40 -36.43
CA LYS A 11 50.76 -47.17 -35.02
C LYS A 11 51.50 -45.95 -34.44
N ALA A 12 52.78 -45.77 -34.81
CA ALA A 12 53.58 -44.63 -34.36
C ALA A 12 53.09 -43.30 -34.98
N ASN A 13 52.72 -43.29 -36.26
CA ASN A 13 52.12 -42.12 -36.91
C ASN A 13 50.73 -41.81 -36.35
N ARG A 14 49.91 -42.82 -36.05
CA ARG A 14 48.59 -42.64 -35.43
C ARG A 14 48.67 -42.01 -34.04
N ILE A 15 49.68 -42.40 -33.24
CA ILE A 15 49.96 -41.77 -31.94
C ILE A 15 50.41 -40.32 -32.13
N ARG A 16 51.33 -40.06 -33.08
CA ARG A 16 51.82 -38.71 -33.38
C ARG A 16 50.69 -37.77 -33.82
N ASN A 17 49.79 -38.24 -34.69
CA ASN A 17 48.63 -37.48 -35.16
C ASN A 17 47.63 -37.20 -34.02
N LYS A 18 47.36 -38.17 -33.15
CA LYS A 18 46.53 -37.95 -31.94
C LYS A 18 47.15 -36.93 -30.99
N VAL A 19 48.47 -36.98 -30.79
CA VAL A 19 49.17 -35.99 -29.95
C VAL A 19 49.08 -34.58 -30.56
N ALA A 20 49.20 -34.46 -31.88
CA ALA A 20 49.03 -33.19 -32.58
C ALA A 20 47.59 -32.66 -32.48
N GLU A 21 46.58 -33.52 -32.64
CA GLU A 21 45.17 -33.18 -32.49
C GLU A 21 44.83 -32.71 -31.06
N VAL A 22 45.33 -33.44 -30.05
CA VAL A 22 45.16 -33.07 -28.63
C VAL A 22 45.82 -31.72 -28.34
N LYS A 23 47.04 -31.47 -28.85
CA LYS A 23 47.72 -30.18 -28.69
C LYS A 23 46.92 -29.04 -29.34
N ALA A 24 46.41 -29.22 -30.55
CA ALA A 24 45.57 -28.23 -31.22
C ALA A 24 44.28 -27.94 -30.42
N ARG A 25 43.68 -28.98 -29.83
CA ARG A 25 42.47 -28.87 -29.02
C ARG A 25 42.72 -28.18 -27.67
N ILE A 26 43.91 -28.37 -27.07
CA ILE A 26 44.34 -27.63 -25.88
C ILE A 26 44.42 -26.13 -26.19
N VAL A 27 45.09 -25.75 -27.29
CA VAL A 27 45.21 -24.34 -27.70
C VAL A 27 43.83 -23.70 -27.91
N GLN A 28 42.92 -24.38 -28.62
CA GLN A 28 41.55 -23.89 -28.80
C GLN A 28 40.76 -23.75 -27.49
N LEU A 29 40.99 -24.62 -26.50
CA LEU A 29 40.35 -24.54 -25.20
C LEU A 29 40.94 -23.41 -24.35
N GLU A 30 42.26 -23.17 -24.44
CA GLU A 30 42.94 -22.05 -23.79
C GLU A 30 42.42 -20.71 -24.31
N GLU A 31 42.28 -20.56 -25.63
CA GLU A 31 41.70 -19.37 -26.26
C GLU A 31 40.26 -19.10 -25.78
N LYS A 32 39.44 -20.15 -25.61
CA LYS A 32 38.06 -20.03 -25.09
C LYS A 32 37.99 -19.75 -23.60
N ILE A 33 38.97 -20.21 -22.81
CA ILE A 33 39.01 -20.01 -21.35
C ILE A 33 39.31 -18.56 -20.99
N VAL A 34 40.14 -17.85 -21.76
CA VAL A 34 40.53 -16.46 -21.49
C VAL A 34 39.30 -15.51 -21.39
N PRO A 35 38.40 -15.42 -22.38
CA PRO A 35 37.23 -14.55 -22.30
C PRO A 35 36.22 -14.99 -21.23
N LEU A 36 36.12 -16.30 -20.97
CA LEU A 36 35.27 -16.84 -19.90
C LEU A 36 35.80 -16.45 -18.50
N LYS A 37 37.12 -16.49 -18.28
CA LYS A 37 37.75 -16.02 -17.04
C LYS A 37 37.51 -14.52 -16.84
N ALA A 38 37.65 -13.72 -17.89
CA ALA A 38 37.37 -12.28 -17.84
C ALA A 38 35.90 -11.98 -17.51
N SER A 39 34.97 -12.71 -18.13
CA SER A 39 33.53 -12.58 -17.89
C SER A 39 33.16 -13.01 -16.47
N ARG A 40 33.71 -14.13 -15.99
CA ARG A 40 33.55 -14.58 -14.60
C ARG A 40 34.03 -13.53 -13.62
N LYS A 41 35.20 -12.91 -13.87
CA LYS A 41 35.73 -11.85 -13.00
C LYS A 41 34.77 -10.66 -12.92
N LYS A 42 34.25 -10.17 -14.04
CA LYS A 42 33.26 -9.07 -14.06
C LYS A 42 32.00 -9.39 -13.24
N ILE A 43 31.49 -10.62 -13.37
CA ILE A 43 30.31 -11.07 -12.61
C ILE A 43 30.62 -11.15 -11.11
N THR A 44 31.76 -11.73 -10.74
CA THR A 44 32.21 -11.80 -9.33
C THR A 44 32.38 -10.42 -8.73
N ASP A 45 33.05 -9.50 -9.44
CA ASP A 45 33.26 -8.13 -8.97
C ASP A 45 31.92 -7.40 -8.76
N ARG A 46 30.95 -7.57 -9.69
CA ARG A 46 29.60 -7.00 -9.56
C ARG A 46 28.85 -7.60 -8.38
N ARG A 47 28.90 -8.91 -8.19
CA ARG A 47 28.30 -9.61 -7.04
C ARG A 47 28.88 -9.07 -5.73
N ASP A 48 30.19 -8.94 -5.63
CA ASP A 48 30.85 -8.49 -4.41
C ASP A 48 30.52 -7.04 -4.10
N LYS A 49 30.43 -6.19 -5.12
CA LYS A 49 29.99 -4.78 -4.98
C LYS A 49 28.54 -4.70 -4.50
N SER A 50 27.64 -5.48 -5.09
CA SER A 50 26.24 -5.58 -4.64
C SER A 50 26.14 -6.15 -3.22
N GLY A 51 26.93 -7.16 -2.88
CA GLY A 51 26.98 -7.74 -1.54
C GLY A 51 27.39 -6.72 -0.48
N LYS A 52 28.42 -5.91 -0.77
CA LYS A 52 28.84 -4.78 0.10
C LYS A 52 27.75 -3.73 0.26
N TYR A 53 27.03 -3.39 -0.82
CA TYR A 53 25.92 -2.45 -0.75
C TYR A 53 24.77 -2.98 0.12
N ILE A 54 24.39 -4.24 -0.05
CA ILE A 54 23.35 -4.89 0.76
C ILE A 54 23.77 -4.94 2.23
N ALA A 55 25.02 -5.29 2.53
CA ALA A 55 25.53 -5.31 3.91
C ALA A 55 25.43 -3.91 4.55
N ARG A 56 25.91 -2.88 3.84
CA ARG A 56 25.81 -1.49 4.31
C ARG A 56 24.36 -1.05 4.51
N ALA A 57 23.46 -1.37 3.57
CA ALA A 57 22.05 -1.04 3.70
C ALA A 57 21.40 -1.75 4.90
N LYS A 58 21.74 -3.02 5.14
CA LYS A 58 21.27 -3.78 6.32
C LYS A 58 21.75 -3.15 7.62
N ASP A 59 23.01 -2.74 7.69
CA ASP A 59 23.56 -2.05 8.87
C ASP A 59 22.86 -0.72 9.11
N HIS A 60 22.67 0.10 8.07
CA HIS A 60 21.89 1.34 8.18
C HIS A 60 20.46 1.09 8.66
N ILE A 61 19.78 0.07 8.14
CA ILE A 61 18.44 -0.31 8.60
C ILE A 61 18.48 -0.73 10.07
N LYS A 62 19.48 -1.49 10.49
CA LYS A 62 19.63 -1.93 11.88
C LYS A 62 19.81 -0.74 12.82
N THR A 63 20.70 0.18 12.49
CA THR A 63 20.92 1.41 13.25
C THR A 63 19.66 2.28 13.28
N PHE A 64 19.00 2.45 12.14
CA PHE A 64 17.74 3.19 12.09
C PHE A 64 16.66 2.57 12.99
N LYS A 65 16.54 1.24 13.01
CA LYS A 65 15.59 0.54 13.88
C LYS A 65 15.93 0.67 15.36
N SER A 66 17.20 0.62 15.75
CA SER A 66 17.61 0.83 17.14
C SER A 66 17.34 2.26 17.58
N ASP A 67 17.60 3.24 16.71
CA ASP A 67 17.46 4.66 17.04
C ASP A 67 15.99 5.10 17.11
N ARG A 68 15.11 4.45 16.34
CA ARG A 68 13.67 4.74 16.31
C ARG A 68 12.94 4.29 17.56
N LYS A 69 13.48 3.30 18.28
CA LYS A 69 12.81 2.55 19.37
C LYS A 69 11.45 2.01 18.93
N ILE A 70 11.39 0.70 18.63
CA ILE A 70 10.17 0.01 18.18
C ILE A 70 9.48 -0.70 19.37
N ASP A 71 9.90 -0.39 20.59
CA ASP A 71 9.29 -0.88 21.81
C ASP A 71 8.07 -0.02 22.20
N ASP A 72 7.41 -0.40 23.29
CA ASP A 72 6.19 0.25 23.75
C ASP A 72 6.43 1.73 24.17
N GLU A 73 7.68 2.12 24.36
CA GLU A 73 8.13 3.48 24.70
C GLU A 73 8.54 4.31 23.46
N GLY A 74 8.39 3.76 22.26
CA GLY A 74 8.72 4.45 21.01
C GLY A 74 7.77 5.62 20.69
N ILE A 75 8.30 6.67 20.07
CA ILE A 75 7.52 7.85 19.64
C ILE A 75 6.36 7.43 18.72
N GLU A 76 6.62 6.52 17.77
CA GLU A 76 5.59 6.01 16.87
C GLU A 76 4.47 5.29 17.64
N THR A 77 4.84 4.51 18.66
CA THR A 77 3.87 3.84 19.54
C THR A 77 3.01 4.86 20.27
N ALA A 78 3.62 5.91 20.86
CA ALA A 78 2.89 6.97 21.54
C ALA A 78 1.91 7.71 20.61
N LEU A 79 2.33 8.06 19.40
CA LEU A 79 1.46 8.68 18.39
C LEU A 79 0.32 7.73 17.97
N PHE A 80 0.58 6.43 17.84
CA PHE A 80 -0.47 5.46 17.54
C PHE A 80 -1.44 5.22 18.70
N SER A 81 -0.98 5.34 19.95
CA SER A 81 -1.86 5.26 21.12
C SER A 81 -2.88 6.38 21.13
N VAL A 82 -2.52 7.61 20.73
CA VAL A 82 -3.49 8.70 20.54
C VAL A 82 -4.58 8.28 19.55
N PHE A 83 -4.19 7.81 18.36
CA PHE A 83 -5.16 7.36 17.35
C PHE A 83 -6.06 6.23 17.86
N LYS A 84 -5.47 5.21 18.47
CA LYS A 84 -6.18 4.00 18.86
C LYS A 84 -7.03 4.20 20.11
N ASP A 85 -6.45 4.77 21.16
CA ASP A 85 -7.04 4.76 22.49
C ASP A 85 -7.98 5.95 22.70
N LEU A 86 -7.67 7.12 22.11
CA LEU A 86 -8.52 8.30 22.23
C LEU A 86 -9.58 8.37 21.12
N TYR A 87 -9.20 8.04 19.88
CA TYR A 87 -10.10 8.20 18.73
C TYR A 87 -10.63 6.87 18.17
N GLY A 88 -10.24 5.73 18.74
CA GLY A 88 -10.75 4.42 18.31
C GLY A 88 -10.39 4.08 16.86
N VAL A 89 -9.28 4.61 16.34
CA VAL A 89 -8.75 4.31 15.00
C VAL A 89 -8.10 2.92 15.01
N LYS A 90 -8.41 2.10 14.01
CA LYS A 90 -7.97 0.71 13.94
C LYS A 90 -7.15 0.47 12.68
N LEU A 91 -5.84 0.28 12.83
CA LEU A 91 -5.01 -0.23 11.75
C LEU A 91 -5.42 -1.68 11.46
N GLN A 92 -5.96 -1.92 10.28
CA GLN A 92 -6.47 -3.24 9.92
C GLN A 92 -5.39 -4.06 9.22
N ALA A 93 -5.06 -5.21 9.79
CA ALA A 93 -4.03 -6.12 9.26
C ALA A 93 -4.30 -6.56 7.81
N TYR A 94 -5.58 -6.68 7.42
CA TYR A 94 -5.96 -7.09 6.06
C TYR A 94 -5.78 -5.97 5.00
N HIS A 95 -5.56 -4.72 5.42
CA HIS A 95 -5.12 -3.63 4.55
C HIS A 95 -3.60 -3.39 4.66
N GLY A 96 -2.83 -4.41 5.03
CA GLY A 96 -1.38 -4.28 5.24
C GLY A 96 -1.03 -3.37 6.43
N GLY A 97 -1.94 -3.24 7.40
CA GLY A 97 -1.79 -2.32 8.52
C GLY A 97 -2.12 -0.86 8.17
N SER A 98 -2.90 -0.62 7.10
CA SER A 98 -3.34 0.73 6.70
C SER A 98 -4.68 1.12 7.35
N LEU A 99 -4.98 2.41 7.27
CA LEU A 99 -6.22 3.03 7.73
C LEU A 99 -7.35 2.82 6.70
N HIS A 100 -8.57 2.56 7.16
CA HIS A 100 -9.75 2.51 6.29
C HIS A 100 -10.47 3.86 6.20
N GLY A 101 -11.49 3.97 5.34
CA GLY A 101 -12.20 5.23 5.08
C GLY A 101 -12.77 5.89 6.35
N LYS A 102 -13.51 5.14 7.17
CA LYS A 102 -14.06 5.68 8.44
C LYS A 102 -12.99 6.12 9.44
N ASP A 103 -11.78 5.55 9.40
CA ASP A 103 -10.72 5.94 10.31
C ASP A 103 -10.01 7.21 9.83
N HIS A 104 -9.86 7.39 8.52
CA HIS A 104 -9.43 8.68 7.96
C HIS A 104 -10.40 9.79 8.32
N GLN A 105 -11.72 9.53 8.23
CA GLN A 105 -12.74 10.50 8.63
C GLN A 105 -12.59 10.91 10.10
N LYS A 106 -12.39 9.95 11.01
CA LYS A 106 -12.15 10.27 12.43
C LYS A 106 -10.91 11.16 12.62
N ILE A 107 -9.82 10.85 11.92
CA ILE A 107 -8.59 11.66 12.02
C ILE A 107 -8.84 13.07 11.48
N MET A 108 -9.48 13.19 10.32
CA MET A 108 -9.80 14.46 9.69
C MET A 108 -10.72 15.33 10.57
N SER A 109 -11.78 14.75 11.13
CA SER A 109 -12.73 15.48 11.99
C SER A 109 -12.14 15.95 13.32
N ASN A 110 -11.03 15.37 13.76
CA ASN A 110 -10.36 15.71 15.03
C ASN A 110 -8.91 16.19 14.79
N ALA A 111 -8.58 16.65 13.59
CA ALA A 111 -7.20 16.93 13.20
C ALA A 111 -6.52 17.94 14.14
N ASP A 112 -7.25 19.00 14.54
CA ASP A 112 -6.68 20.06 15.39
C ASP A 112 -6.22 19.53 16.76
N GLU A 113 -7.08 18.77 17.43
CA GLU A 113 -6.77 18.16 18.72
C GLU A 113 -5.67 17.08 18.57
N ILE A 114 -5.77 16.22 17.56
CA ILE A 114 -4.79 15.16 17.29
C ILE A 114 -3.39 15.74 17.08
N PHE A 115 -3.25 16.74 16.22
CA PHE A 115 -1.94 17.30 15.88
C PHE A 115 -1.38 18.16 17.02
N THR A 116 -2.23 18.71 17.88
CA THR A 116 -1.81 19.33 19.15
C THR A 116 -1.17 18.29 20.08
N LEU A 117 -1.86 17.16 20.32
CA LEU A 117 -1.31 16.06 21.12
C LEU A 117 -0.02 15.49 20.50
N PHE A 118 0.06 15.41 19.18
CA PHE A 118 1.28 14.99 18.49
C PHE A 118 2.44 15.95 18.73
N ALA A 119 2.19 17.26 18.70
CA ALA A 119 3.23 18.24 18.99
C ALA A 119 3.77 18.07 20.41
N GLU A 120 2.90 17.85 21.41
CA GLU A 120 3.30 17.57 22.79
C GLU A 120 4.18 16.34 22.90
N ILE A 121 3.74 15.20 22.34
CA ILE A 121 4.50 13.94 22.33
C ILE A 121 5.87 14.13 21.67
N LEU A 122 5.92 14.83 20.53
CA LEU A 122 7.16 15.05 19.78
C LEU A 122 8.14 15.94 20.55
N LYS A 123 7.66 16.97 21.25
CA LYS A 123 8.48 17.85 22.11
C LYS A 123 9.04 17.09 23.30
N GLU A 124 8.21 16.31 24.00
CA GLU A 124 8.63 15.51 25.16
C GLU A 124 9.68 14.46 24.80
N ASN A 125 9.60 13.92 23.57
CA ASN A 125 10.52 12.91 23.07
C ASN A 125 11.62 13.47 22.17
N ALA A 126 11.80 14.79 22.12
CA ALA A 126 12.84 15.42 21.33
C ALA A 126 14.23 14.99 21.81
N LYS A 127 15.06 14.48 20.90
CA LYS A 127 16.44 14.10 21.20
C LYS A 127 17.30 15.34 21.40
N LYS A 128 18.42 15.20 22.13
CA LYS A 128 19.37 16.29 22.38
C LYS A 128 19.94 16.92 21.10
N ASP A 129 20.00 16.15 20.01
CA ASP A 129 20.47 16.55 18.70
C ASP A 129 19.32 16.86 17.71
N CYS A 130 18.09 17.06 18.22
CA CYS A 130 16.96 17.46 17.41
C CYS A 130 17.27 18.78 16.67
N LYS A 131 17.02 18.78 15.36
CA LYS A 131 17.26 19.95 14.50
C LYS A 131 16.12 20.95 14.53
N LEU A 132 14.96 20.53 15.01
CA LEU A 132 13.77 21.37 15.13
C LEU A 132 13.64 21.84 16.58
N THR A 133 13.40 23.13 16.74
CA THR A 133 12.95 23.74 17.98
C THR A 133 11.52 23.28 18.31
N HIS A 134 11.08 23.48 19.55
CA HIS A 134 9.72 23.13 19.95
C HIS A 134 8.68 23.94 19.15
N ASP A 135 8.94 25.22 18.90
CA ASP A 135 8.08 26.09 18.09
C ASP A 135 7.98 25.58 16.64
N GLU A 136 9.10 25.14 16.05
CA GLU A 136 9.09 24.54 14.70
C GLU A 136 8.35 23.20 14.65
N ILE A 137 8.38 22.41 15.73
CA ILE A 137 7.59 21.17 15.85
C ILE A 137 6.09 21.49 15.88
N GLU A 138 5.69 22.48 16.69
CA GLU A 138 4.30 22.93 16.76
C GLU A 138 3.81 23.47 15.41
N GLU A 139 4.60 24.34 14.77
CA GLU A 139 4.28 24.88 13.44
C GLU A 139 4.11 23.78 12.41
N LEU A 140 5.00 22.76 12.43
CA LEU A 140 4.91 21.63 11.51
C LEU A 140 3.64 20.80 11.76
N CYS A 141 3.31 20.49 13.01
CA CYS A 141 2.07 19.79 13.36
C CYS A 141 0.83 20.60 12.94
N GLN A 142 0.83 21.92 13.14
CA GLN A 142 -0.28 22.78 12.71
C GLN A 142 -0.45 22.78 11.19
N LYS A 143 0.66 22.79 10.42
CA LYS A 143 0.58 22.67 8.95
C LYS A 143 -0.07 21.36 8.52
N TYR A 144 0.24 20.25 9.19
CA TYR A 144 -0.44 18.98 8.92
C TYR A 144 -1.91 18.99 9.37
N SER A 145 -2.25 19.58 10.52
CA SER A 145 -3.63 19.77 10.95
C SER A 145 -4.46 20.50 9.89
N ASN A 146 -3.97 21.66 9.45
CA ASN A 146 -4.61 22.48 8.42
C ASN A 146 -4.77 21.70 7.11
N LEU A 147 -3.76 20.93 6.71
CA LEU A 147 -3.85 20.09 5.52
C LEU A 147 -4.97 19.05 5.63
N TYR A 148 -5.12 18.39 6.77
CA TYR A 148 -6.19 17.40 6.99
C TYR A 148 -7.57 18.07 6.91
N ILE A 149 -7.74 19.25 7.50
CA ILE A 149 -8.99 20.03 7.45
C ILE A 149 -9.31 20.45 6.01
N LEU A 150 -8.31 20.89 5.24
CA LEU A 150 -8.49 21.27 3.84
C LEU A 150 -8.92 20.09 2.97
N TRP A 151 -8.33 18.91 3.19
CA TRP A 151 -8.75 17.69 2.51
C TRP A 151 -10.14 17.23 2.94
N ASP A 152 -10.48 17.32 4.22
CA ASP A 152 -11.83 17.00 4.71
C ASP A 152 -12.90 17.84 4.01
N GLY A 153 -12.67 19.16 3.93
CA GLY A 153 -13.51 20.08 3.18
C GLY A 153 -13.63 19.67 1.70
N ALA A 154 -12.51 19.39 1.03
CA ALA A 154 -12.53 18.95 -0.37
C ALA A 154 -13.31 17.64 -0.57
N PHE A 155 -13.13 16.64 0.30
CA PHE A 155 -13.87 15.37 0.20
C PHE A 155 -15.36 15.52 0.53
N SER A 156 -15.70 16.39 1.48
CA SER A 156 -17.07 16.68 1.87
C SER A 156 -17.86 17.25 0.70
N TYR A 157 -17.37 18.35 0.08
CA TYR A 157 -18.05 18.93 -1.10
C TYR A 157 -18.05 17.99 -2.30
N ALA A 158 -16.98 17.25 -2.55
CA ALA A 158 -16.96 16.24 -3.63
C ALA A 158 -18.01 15.14 -3.44
N SER A 159 -18.46 14.91 -2.20
CA SER A 159 -19.45 13.89 -1.85
C SER A 159 -20.89 14.40 -1.89
N THR A 160 -21.11 15.68 -2.16
CA THR A 160 -22.47 16.25 -2.25
C THR A 160 -23.24 15.63 -3.42
N ILE A 161 -24.46 15.17 -3.13
CA ILE A 161 -25.42 14.71 -4.13
C ILE A 161 -26.15 15.93 -4.68
N ASN A 162 -26.25 16.03 -6.01
CA ASN A 162 -26.80 17.20 -6.71
C ASN A 162 -26.15 18.53 -6.26
N PRO A 163 -24.81 18.67 -6.39
CA PRO A 163 -24.11 19.84 -5.90
C PRO A 163 -24.57 21.12 -6.62
N SER A 164 -24.72 22.20 -5.86
CA SER A 164 -24.94 23.54 -6.38
C SER A 164 -23.67 24.13 -7.00
N ARG A 165 -23.79 25.28 -7.67
CA ARG A 165 -22.60 25.98 -8.20
C ARG A 165 -21.70 26.47 -7.08
N GLU A 166 -22.29 26.86 -5.95
CA GLU A 166 -21.61 27.29 -4.73
C GLU A 166 -20.82 26.14 -4.12
N ASP A 167 -21.38 24.93 -4.08
CA ASP A 167 -20.68 23.72 -3.61
C ASP A 167 -19.46 23.41 -4.47
N ILE A 168 -19.60 23.50 -5.80
CA ILE A 168 -18.49 23.26 -6.75
C ILE A 168 -17.40 24.33 -6.59
N ALA A 169 -17.77 25.59 -6.36
CA ALA A 169 -16.82 26.66 -6.11
C ALA A 169 -16.08 26.47 -4.78
N MET A 170 -16.78 26.03 -3.73
CA MET A 170 -16.17 25.70 -2.45
C MET A 170 -15.24 24.49 -2.55
N TYR A 171 -15.64 23.45 -3.28
CA TYR A 171 -14.77 22.32 -3.61
C TYR A 171 -13.44 22.78 -4.22
N GLU A 172 -13.51 23.64 -5.26
CA GLU A 172 -12.33 24.15 -5.96
C GLU A 172 -11.40 24.92 -5.03
N ARG A 173 -11.96 25.74 -4.12
CA ARG A 173 -11.19 26.47 -3.10
C ARG A 173 -10.46 25.51 -2.17
N PHE A 174 -11.17 24.55 -1.60
CA PHE A 174 -10.59 23.57 -0.68
C PHE A 174 -9.51 22.72 -1.34
N VAL A 175 -9.79 22.13 -2.51
CA VAL A 175 -8.82 21.25 -3.17
C VAL A 175 -7.58 22.02 -3.63
N THR A 176 -7.73 23.27 -4.08
CA THR A 176 -6.60 24.10 -4.49
C THR A 176 -5.70 24.40 -3.28
N ALA A 177 -6.28 24.86 -2.17
CA ALA A 177 -5.53 25.11 -0.94
C ALA A 177 -4.87 23.82 -0.40
N ALA A 178 -5.59 22.69 -0.41
CA ALA A 178 -5.08 21.41 0.04
C ALA A 178 -3.86 20.97 -0.77
N VAL A 179 -3.90 21.09 -2.10
CA VAL A 179 -2.79 20.70 -2.98
C VAL A 179 -1.58 21.63 -2.84
N HIS A 180 -1.80 22.93 -2.65
CA HIS A 180 -0.71 23.87 -2.39
C HIS A 180 -0.02 23.57 -1.05
N SER A 181 -0.80 23.39 0.03
CA SER A 181 -0.27 22.99 1.34
C SER A 181 0.44 21.63 1.28
N HIS A 182 -0.11 20.66 0.52
CA HIS A 182 0.50 19.36 0.30
C HIS A 182 1.90 19.45 -0.33
N LYS A 183 2.06 20.32 -1.33
CA LYS A 183 3.36 20.58 -1.98
C LYS A 183 4.33 21.33 -1.08
N GLU A 184 3.84 22.30 -0.32
CA GLU A 184 4.66 23.06 0.64
C GLU A 184 5.27 22.15 1.71
N LEU A 185 4.51 21.15 2.17
CA LEU A 185 4.99 20.09 3.06
C LEU A 185 5.90 19.05 2.38
N GLY A 186 6.29 19.26 1.12
CA GLY A 186 7.22 18.40 0.38
C GLY A 186 6.63 17.07 -0.07
N MET A 187 5.32 16.89 -0.05
CA MET A 187 4.67 15.66 -0.48
C MET A 187 4.45 15.61 -1.99
N ASN A 188 4.56 14.41 -2.56
CA ASN A 188 4.37 14.19 -3.99
C ASN A 188 2.89 14.24 -4.39
N VAL A 189 2.59 14.93 -5.48
CA VAL A 189 1.26 14.88 -6.10
C VAL A 189 1.05 13.52 -6.74
N THR A 190 0.41 12.62 -5.99
CA THR A 190 0.05 11.28 -6.48
C THR A 190 -1.08 11.38 -7.52
N PRO A 191 -1.31 10.32 -8.33
CA PRO A 191 -2.43 10.29 -9.26
C PRO A 191 -3.79 10.60 -8.60
N LYS A 192 -4.02 10.16 -7.36
CA LYS A 192 -5.27 10.48 -6.63
C LYS A 192 -5.38 11.97 -6.29
N VAL A 193 -4.30 12.58 -5.82
CA VAL A 193 -4.26 14.03 -5.55
C VAL A 193 -4.49 14.81 -6.85
N HIS A 194 -3.87 14.38 -7.96
CA HIS A 194 -4.09 14.97 -9.27
C HIS A 194 -5.55 14.83 -9.74
N LEU A 195 -6.16 13.65 -9.56
CA LEU A 195 -7.56 13.42 -9.91
C LEU A 195 -8.50 14.37 -9.17
N MET A 196 -8.30 14.50 -7.85
CA MET A 196 -9.04 15.49 -7.06
C MET A 196 -8.84 16.88 -7.65
N TRP A 197 -7.59 17.33 -7.82
CA TRP A 197 -7.31 18.70 -8.23
C TRP A 197 -7.86 19.07 -9.61
N MET A 198 -7.70 18.20 -10.60
CA MET A 198 -7.91 18.55 -12.01
C MET A 198 -9.23 18.06 -12.60
N HIS A 199 -9.84 17.01 -12.03
CA HIS A 199 -10.96 16.31 -12.70
C HIS A 199 -12.26 16.36 -11.91
N VAL A 200 -12.21 16.32 -10.58
CA VAL A 200 -13.41 16.17 -9.75
C VAL A 200 -14.36 17.36 -9.88
N LYS A 201 -13.86 18.60 -10.02
CA LYS A 201 -14.72 19.77 -10.27
C LYS A 201 -15.69 19.54 -11.44
N ARG A 202 -15.16 19.07 -12.57
CA ARG A 202 -15.96 18.74 -13.76
C ARG A 202 -16.88 17.54 -13.51
N GLN A 203 -16.43 16.55 -12.75
CA GLN A 203 -17.24 15.37 -12.41
C GLN A 203 -18.42 15.72 -11.50
N MET A 204 -18.29 16.75 -10.66
CA MET A 204 -19.39 17.27 -9.84
C MET A 204 -20.50 17.92 -10.68
N GLU A 205 -20.20 18.37 -11.90
CA GLU A 205 -21.20 18.97 -12.81
C GLU A 205 -22.08 17.91 -13.51
N PHE A 206 -21.73 16.63 -13.42
CA PHE A 206 -22.57 15.56 -13.98
C PHE A 206 -23.90 15.45 -13.24
N PRO A 207 -24.99 14.99 -13.88
CA PRO A 207 -26.28 14.79 -13.20
C PRO A 207 -26.11 13.94 -11.94
N GLY A 208 -26.63 14.39 -10.78
CA GLY A 208 -26.41 13.73 -9.48
C GLY A 208 -25.10 14.10 -8.77
N GLY A 209 -24.14 14.68 -9.47
CA GLY A 209 -22.79 14.95 -8.99
C GLY A 209 -21.93 13.68 -8.85
N LEU A 210 -20.75 13.84 -8.25
CA LEU A 210 -19.87 12.72 -7.92
C LEU A 210 -20.37 11.94 -6.69
N GLY A 211 -21.01 12.62 -5.73
CA GLY A 211 -21.60 11.99 -4.54
C GLY A 211 -22.55 10.83 -4.87
N ASP A 212 -23.40 11.02 -5.88
CA ASP A 212 -24.34 10.01 -6.38
C ASP A 212 -23.65 8.82 -7.10
N LYS A 213 -22.39 8.97 -7.48
CA LYS A 213 -21.59 7.96 -8.20
C LYS A 213 -20.58 7.25 -7.30
N ARG A 214 -20.62 7.50 -5.99
CA ARG A 214 -19.71 6.85 -5.06
C ARG A 214 -20.00 5.35 -5.00
N GLU A 215 -18.94 4.56 -4.90
CA GLU A 215 -19.00 3.10 -4.86
C GLU A 215 -19.12 2.55 -3.43
N ASP A 216 -19.53 3.37 -2.44
CA ASP A 216 -19.68 2.91 -1.05
C ASP A 216 -20.68 1.75 -0.93
N TRP A 217 -21.69 1.73 -1.81
CA TRP A 217 -22.66 0.64 -1.90
C TRP A 217 -22.02 -0.68 -2.36
N VAL A 218 -20.95 -0.64 -3.17
CA VAL A 218 -20.20 -1.83 -3.59
C VAL A 218 -19.48 -2.43 -2.38
N GLU A 219 -18.86 -1.60 -1.55
CA GLU A 219 -18.19 -2.08 -0.33
C GLU A 219 -19.19 -2.63 0.69
N HIS A 220 -20.38 -2.02 0.79
CA HIS A 220 -21.48 -2.60 1.57
C HIS A 220 -21.92 -3.97 1.02
N GLN A 221 -22.02 -4.11 -0.30
CA GLN A 221 -22.35 -5.37 -0.98
C GLN A 221 -21.29 -6.45 -0.69
N HIS A 222 -20.00 -6.09 -0.66
CA HIS A 222 -18.93 -7.02 -0.27
C HIS A 222 -19.10 -7.53 1.17
N GLN A 223 -19.47 -6.65 2.10
CA GLN A 223 -19.71 -7.03 3.49
C GLN A 223 -20.92 -7.96 3.63
N ILE A 224 -22.02 -7.66 2.93
CA ILE A 224 -23.21 -8.52 2.91
C ILE A 224 -22.86 -9.89 2.31
N THR A 225 -22.20 -9.90 1.16
CA THR A 225 -21.80 -11.14 0.47
C THR A 225 -20.90 -12.00 1.35
N ARG A 226 -19.98 -11.40 2.13
CA ARG A 226 -19.15 -12.12 3.10
C ARG A 226 -20.00 -12.80 4.18
N LYS A 227 -21.00 -12.10 4.73
CA LYS A 227 -21.93 -12.67 5.73
C LYS A 227 -22.72 -13.84 5.16
N LEU A 228 -23.30 -13.66 3.96
CA LEU A 228 -24.05 -14.70 3.26
C LEU A 228 -23.16 -15.92 2.96
N ARG A 229 -21.93 -15.71 2.48
CA ARG A 229 -20.97 -16.81 2.24
C ARG A 229 -20.66 -17.60 3.51
N ASN A 230 -20.58 -16.94 4.66
CA ASN A 230 -20.40 -17.61 5.95
C ASN A 230 -21.64 -18.42 6.36
N GLN A 231 -22.84 -17.87 6.15
CA GLN A 231 -24.10 -18.55 6.46
C GLN A 231 -24.29 -19.82 5.61
N PHE A 232 -23.99 -19.74 4.30
CA PHE A 232 -24.08 -20.87 3.37
C PHE A 232 -22.76 -21.63 3.21
N ARG A 233 -21.83 -21.52 4.17
CA ARG A 233 -20.50 -22.14 4.07
C ARG A 233 -20.54 -23.66 3.95
N THR A 234 -21.59 -24.29 4.49
CA THR A 234 -21.78 -25.75 4.49
C THR A 234 -22.36 -26.28 3.18
N THR A 235 -22.94 -25.42 2.32
CA THR A 235 -23.41 -25.79 0.99
C THR A 235 -22.20 -26.05 0.10
N LYS A 236 -21.97 -27.33 -0.25
CA LYS A 236 -20.81 -27.76 -1.03
C LYS A 236 -20.89 -27.37 -2.49
N ASP A 237 -22.08 -27.52 -3.09
CA ASP A 237 -22.33 -27.15 -4.47
C ASP A 237 -22.31 -25.62 -4.64
N MET A 238 -21.50 -25.15 -5.59
CA MET A 238 -21.26 -23.72 -5.77
C MET A 238 -22.44 -22.99 -6.42
N GLU A 239 -23.15 -23.63 -7.35
CA GLU A 239 -24.30 -23.05 -8.04
C GLU A 239 -25.47 -22.95 -7.08
N VAL A 240 -25.77 -24.05 -6.37
CA VAL A 240 -26.82 -24.07 -5.33
C VAL A 240 -26.53 -23.04 -4.24
N ARG A 241 -25.26 -22.89 -3.85
CA ARG A 241 -24.86 -21.87 -2.88
C ARG A 241 -25.07 -20.46 -3.44
N GLY A 242 -24.68 -20.20 -4.69
CA GLY A 242 -24.86 -18.91 -5.35
C GLY A 242 -26.34 -18.52 -5.42
N ASP A 243 -27.19 -19.42 -5.88
CA ASP A 243 -28.63 -19.22 -5.99
C ASP A 243 -29.28 -18.97 -4.63
N ALA A 244 -28.94 -19.77 -3.62
CA ALA A 244 -29.47 -19.59 -2.28
C ALA A 244 -29.06 -18.24 -1.66
N MET A 245 -27.80 -17.83 -1.85
CA MET A 245 -27.30 -16.53 -1.42
C MET A 245 -28.05 -15.38 -2.13
N ALA A 246 -28.23 -15.47 -3.45
CA ALA A 246 -28.93 -14.44 -4.23
C ALA A 246 -30.40 -14.33 -3.84
N ARG A 247 -31.11 -15.45 -3.63
CA ARG A 247 -32.51 -15.48 -3.18
C ARG A 247 -32.67 -14.85 -1.81
N LEU A 248 -31.81 -15.22 -0.84
CA LEU A 248 -31.86 -14.64 0.50
C LEU A 248 -31.57 -13.14 0.47
N HIS A 249 -30.56 -12.72 -0.30
CA HIS A 249 -30.24 -11.31 -0.47
C HIS A 249 -31.42 -10.52 -1.05
N HIS A 250 -32.05 -11.04 -2.11
CA HIS A 250 -33.21 -10.41 -2.72
C HIS A 250 -34.38 -10.29 -1.72
N GLN A 251 -34.68 -11.34 -0.97
CA GLN A 251 -35.72 -11.30 0.07
C GLN A 251 -35.40 -10.25 1.14
N GLN A 252 -34.14 -10.17 1.58
CA GLN A 252 -33.69 -9.22 2.60
C GLN A 252 -33.62 -7.78 2.10
N THR A 253 -33.55 -7.54 0.79
CA THR A 253 -33.46 -6.18 0.22
C THR A 253 -34.74 -5.72 -0.45
N ASN A 254 -35.76 -6.57 -0.52
CA ASN A 254 -37.05 -6.22 -1.09
C ASN A 254 -37.74 -5.13 -0.23
N PRO A 255 -38.07 -3.95 -0.80
CA PRO A 255 -38.68 -2.85 -0.06
C PRO A 255 -40.01 -3.20 0.61
N GLU A 256 -40.83 -4.05 0.01
CA GLU A 256 -42.13 -4.45 0.56
C GLU A 256 -41.95 -5.32 1.80
N VAL A 257 -40.96 -6.23 1.77
CA VAL A 257 -40.61 -7.10 2.90
C VAL A 257 -40.05 -6.26 4.05
N GLN A 258 -39.14 -5.32 3.76
CA GLN A 258 -38.60 -4.39 4.75
C GLN A 258 -39.69 -3.53 5.39
N ALA A 259 -40.56 -2.92 4.57
CA ALA A 259 -41.68 -2.11 5.08
C ALA A 259 -42.68 -2.94 5.90
N TYR A 260 -42.88 -4.22 5.58
CA TYR A 260 -43.67 -5.12 6.41
C TYR A 260 -43.00 -5.41 7.75
N MET A 261 -41.71 -5.76 7.76
CA MET A 261 -40.95 -6.01 9.00
C MET A 261 -40.96 -4.79 9.91
N GLU A 262 -40.69 -3.60 9.39
CA GLU A 262 -40.70 -2.35 10.16
C GLU A 262 -42.07 -2.07 10.81
N ARG A 263 -43.16 -2.34 10.09
CA ARG A 263 -44.53 -2.22 10.64
C ARG A 263 -44.76 -3.19 11.79
N VAL A 264 -44.34 -4.44 11.63
CA VAL A 264 -44.48 -5.46 12.69
C VAL A 264 -43.64 -5.08 13.92
N ASP A 265 -42.37 -4.70 13.73
CA ASP A 265 -41.48 -4.27 14.80
C ASP A 265 -42.02 -3.04 15.54
N ALA A 266 -42.57 -2.07 14.81
CA ALA A 266 -43.24 -0.91 15.39
C ALA A 266 -44.47 -1.30 16.22
N SER A 267 -45.29 -2.23 15.74
CA SER A 267 -46.50 -2.71 16.44
C SER A 267 -46.20 -3.54 17.70
N THR A 268 -45.05 -4.21 17.72
CA THR A 268 -44.61 -5.10 18.81
C THR A 268 -43.71 -4.39 19.82
N ARG A 269 -43.29 -3.16 19.54
CA ARG A 269 -42.52 -2.31 20.43
C ARG A 269 -43.34 -1.98 21.68
N ARG A 270 -43.14 -2.75 22.75
CA ARG A 270 -43.59 -2.37 24.10
C ARG A 270 -42.77 -1.16 24.51
N GLY A 271 -43.42 -0.12 25.04
CA GLY A 271 -42.79 1.15 25.41
C GLY A 271 -41.56 1.01 26.33
N PRO A 272 -40.85 2.12 26.61
CA PRO A 272 -39.61 2.07 27.39
C PRO A 272 -39.86 1.36 28.73
N ARG A 273 -39.02 0.37 29.03
CA ARG A 273 -38.92 -0.23 30.36
C ARG A 273 -38.12 0.67 31.28
#